data_AF-A0A2H1W8E1-F1
#
_entry.id   AF-A0A2H1W8E1-F1
#
_cell.length_a   1.000
_cell.length_b   1.000
_cell.length_c   1.000
_cell.angle_alpha   90.00
_cell.angle_beta   90.00
_cell.angle_gamma   90.00
#
_symmetry.space_group_name_H-M   'P 1'
#
loop_
_entity.id
_entity.type
_entity.pdbx_description
1 polymer ?
#
loop_
_entity_poly.entity_id
_entity_poly.type
_entity_poly.pdbx_seq_one_letter_code
_entity_poly.pdbx_strand_id
1 'polypeptide(L)'
;MRWVFWSIIFGVSGGALCMFSKNGGVIPVNKNLWSISYCLVTSSMAMFIQAALYFIVDLKTKWGGRPLYYAGQNALFLYIGSELLKRHFPLHWALIAPTHAQLLATHAAAMLIWLAVGVALHRKRIFITL
;
A
#
# COMPACT_ATOMS: atom_id res chain seq x y z
N MET A 1 -8.05 14.55 14.35
CA MET A 1 -9.16 15.28 13.69
C MET A 1 -8.76 15.92 12.35
N ARG A 2 -7.65 16.68 12.26
CA ARG A 2 -7.20 17.34 11.02
C ARG A 2 -7.09 16.40 9.79
N TRP A 3 -6.56 15.19 9.95
CA TRP A 3 -6.42 14.24 8.82
C TRP A 3 -7.75 13.74 8.26
N VAL A 4 -8.76 13.51 9.11
CA VAL A 4 -10.10 13.10 8.67
C VAL A 4 -10.77 14.23 7.89
N PHE A 5 -10.64 15.46 8.37
CA PHE A 5 -11.16 16.63 7.68
C PHE A 5 -10.58 16.78 6.26
N TRP A 6 -9.26 16.73 6.12
CA TRP A 6 -8.61 16.82 4.81
C TRP A 6 -8.91 15.61 3.92
N SER A 7 -9.03 14.42 4.50
CA SER A 7 -9.46 13.23 3.76
C SER A 7 -10.83 13.43 3.10
N ILE A 8 -11.81 13.95 3.84
CA ILE A 8 -13.14 14.23 3.29
C ILE A 8 -13.06 15.27 2.17
N ILE A 9 -12.34 16.38 2.38
CA ILE A 9 -12.18 17.43 1.37
C ILE A 9 -11.59 16.87 0.07
N PHE A 10 -10.47 16.15 0.16
CA PHE A 10 -9.82 15.58 -1.01
C PHE A 10 -10.65 14.50 -1.69
N GLY A 11 -11.40 13.70 -0.91
CA GLY A 11 -12.31 12.70 -1.43
C GLY A 11 -13.48 13.32 -2.21
N VAL A 12 -14.11 14.36 -1.66
CA VAL A 12 -15.21 15.06 -2.32
C VAL A 12 -14.72 15.79 -3.56
N SER A 13 -13.58 16.50 -3.49
CA SER A 13 -13.03 17.18 -4.66
C SER A 13 -12.61 16.21 -5.78
N GLY A 14 -11.99 15.08 -5.41
CA GLY A 14 -11.59 14.05 -6.37
C GLY A 14 -12.81 13.34 -6.98
N GLY A 15 -13.82 13.06 -6.17
CA GLY A 15 -15.09 12.47 -6.59
C GLY A 15 -15.91 13.38 -7.51
N ALA A 16 -15.94 14.69 -7.23
CA ALA A 16 -16.60 15.68 -8.08
C ALA A 16 -15.94 15.76 -9.47
N LEU A 17 -14.61 15.73 -9.55
CA LEU A 17 -13.87 15.77 -10.81
C LEU A 17 -14.13 14.54 -11.70
N CYS A 18 -14.40 13.38 -11.11
CA CYS A 18 -14.70 12.15 -11.83
C CYS A 18 -16.21 11.83 -11.89
N MET A 19 -17.08 12.71 -11.38
CA MET A 19 -18.52 12.47 -11.25
C MET A 19 -18.85 11.11 -10.59
N PHE A 20 -18.03 10.69 -9.62
CA PHE A 20 -18.10 9.37 -8.97
C PHE A 20 -18.12 8.18 -9.95
N SER A 21 -17.57 8.36 -11.15
CA SER A 21 -17.48 7.34 -12.19
C SER A 21 -16.02 6.97 -12.47
N LYS A 22 -15.77 5.69 -12.78
CA LYS A 22 -14.41 5.21 -13.08
C LYS A 22 -13.84 5.83 -14.35
N ASN A 23 -14.68 5.92 -15.39
CA ASN A 23 -14.30 6.40 -16.72
C ASN A 23 -14.99 7.72 -17.10
N GLY A 24 -15.91 8.21 -16.25
CA GLY A 24 -16.65 9.45 -16.48
C GLY A 24 -16.04 10.68 -15.80
N GLY A 25 -16.72 11.82 -15.95
CA GLY A 25 -16.33 13.12 -15.39
C GLY A 25 -15.36 13.91 -16.28
N VAL A 26 -15.01 15.11 -15.81
CA VAL A 26 -14.10 16.03 -16.51
C VAL A 26 -12.68 15.46 -16.52
N ILE A 27 -12.26 14.84 -15.42
CA ILE A 27 -10.96 14.17 -15.28
C ILE A 27 -11.19 12.76 -14.72
N PRO A 28 -11.27 11.73 -15.58
CA PRO A 28 -11.45 10.35 -15.14
C PRO A 28 -10.29 9.87 -14.26
N VAL A 29 -10.61 9.13 -13.20
CA VAL A 29 -9.62 8.55 -12.28
C VAL A 29 -8.80 7.45 -12.96
N ASN A 30 -9.43 6.67 -13.84
CA ASN A 30 -8.84 5.45 -14.41
C ASN A 30 -8.00 5.67 -15.68
N LYS A 31 -7.74 6.92 -16.09
CA LYS A 31 -7.00 7.21 -17.34
C LYS A 31 -5.49 7.37 -17.15
N ASN A 32 -5.04 8.03 -16.08
CA ASN A 32 -3.63 8.30 -15.83
C ASN A 32 -3.34 8.30 -14.33
N LEU A 33 -2.26 7.63 -13.92
CA LEU A 33 -1.78 7.55 -12.52
C LEU A 33 -1.37 8.92 -11.95
N TRP A 34 -1.35 9.97 -12.77
CA TRP A 34 -0.93 11.34 -12.42
C TRP A 34 -2.05 12.37 -12.65
N SER A 35 -3.29 11.91 -12.87
CA SER A 35 -4.42 12.83 -13.00
C SER A 35 -4.73 13.48 -11.65
N ILE A 36 -5.19 14.73 -11.67
CA ILE A 36 -5.52 15.47 -10.45
C ILE A 36 -6.60 14.74 -9.64
N SER A 37 -7.61 14.16 -10.31
CA SER A 37 -8.65 13.36 -9.64
C SER A 37 -8.08 12.10 -9.00
N TYR A 38 -7.16 11.39 -9.66
CA TYR A 38 -6.47 10.23 -9.09
C TYR A 38 -5.63 10.62 -7.87
N CYS A 39 -4.82 11.69 -7.95
CA CYS A 39 -3.99 12.15 -6.84
C CYS A 39 -4.83 12.58 -5.62
N LEU A 40 -5.96 13.27 -5.84
CA LEU A 40 -6.86 13.69 -4.76
C LEU A 40 -7.55 12.49 -4.08
N VAL A 41 -8.05 11.53 -4.85
CA VAL A 41 -8.69 10.32 -4.32
C VAL A 41 -7.69 9.41 -3.60
N THR A 42 -6.46 9.28 -4.11
CA THR A 42 -5.43 8.49 -3.43
C THR A 42 -4.92 9.17 -2.16
N SER A 43 -4.75 10.50 -2.19
CA SER A 43 -4.37 11.29 -1.01
C SER A 43 -5.45 11.23 0.08
N SER A 44 -6.74 11.29 -0.29
CA SER A 44 -7.84 11.15 0.67
C SER A 44 -7.82 9.80 1.37
N MET A 45 -7.61 8.72 0.61
CA MET A 45 -7.49 7.37 1.14
C MET A 45 -6.28 7.23 2.06
N ALA A 46 -5.12 7.77 1.67
CA ALA A 46 -3.92 7.75 2.49
C ALA A 46 -4.12 8.47 3.83
N MET A 47 -4.75 9.65 3.82
CA MET A 47 -5.06 10.40 5.04
C MET A 47 -6.08 9.67 5.94
N PHE A 48 -7.06 9.00 5.34
CA PHE A 48 -8.03 8.19 6.09
C PHE A 48 -7.36 7.00 6.78
N ILE A 49 -6.55 6.25 6.03
CA ILE A 49 -5.78 5.11 6.57
C ILE A 49 -4.85 5.59 7.68
N GLN A 50 -4.15 6.72 7.49
CA GLN A 50 -3.28 7.30 8.51
C GLN A 50 -4.05 7.66 9.79
N ALA A 51 -5.24 8.26 9.65
CA ALA A 51 -6.08 8.58 10.80
C ALA A 51 -6.56 7.32 11.54
N ALA A 52 -6.94 6.27 10.82
CA ALA A 52 -7.35 5.00 11.38
C ALA A 52 -6.20 4.30 12.11
N LEU A 53 -5.02 4.23 11.49
CA LEU A 53 -3.81 3.64 12.10
C LEU A 53 -3.40 4.39 13.36
N TYR A 54 -3.37 5.72 13.33
CA TYR A 54 -3.11 6.55 14.52
C TYR A 54 -4.10 6.27 15.64
N PHE A 55 -5.39 6.15 15.33
CA PHE A 55 -6.40 5.85 16.34
C PHE A 55 -6.20 4.46 16.98
N ILE A 56 -5.89 3.45 16.17
CA ILE A 56 -5.72 2.07 16.64
C ILE A 56 -4.42 1.91 17.44
N VAL A 57 -3.32 2.47 16.93
CA VAL A 57 -1.97 2.30 17.46
C VAL A 57 -1.70 3.24 18.63
N ASP A 58 -1.94 4.54 18.48
CA ASP A 58 -1.51 5.53 19.48
C ASP A 58 -2.60 5.84 20.52
N LEU A 59 -3.87 5.94 20.10
CA LEU A 59 -4.96 6.29 21.03
C LEU A 59 -5.53 5.10 21.78
N LYS A 60 -5.75 3.97 21.08
CA LYS A 60 -6.29 2.77 21.70
C LYS A 60 -5.20 1.83 22.23
N THR A 61 -3.94 2.02 21.81
CA THR A 61 -2.79 1.15 22.18
C THR A 61 -3.08 -0.35 22.06
N LYS A 62 -4.04 -0.72 21.19
CA LYS A 62 -4.47 -2.12 21.01
C LYS A 62 -3.51 -2.89 20.12
N TRP A 63 -2.70 -2.17 19.35
CA TRP A 63 -1.79 -2.77 18.38
C TRP A 63 -0.51 -1.95 18.27
N GLY A 64 0.64 -2.58 18.50
CA GLY A 64 1.95 -1.92 18.42
C GLY A 64 2.51 -1.74 17.00
N GLY A 65 1.66 -1.71 15.96
CA GLY A 65 2.07 -1.50 14.57
C GLY A 65 2.78 -2.67 13.88
N ARG A 66 2.82 -3.86 14.50
CA ARG A 66 3.51 -5.07 13.99
C ARG A 66 2.56 -5.86 13.07
N PRO A 67 2.95 -6.32 11.87
CA PRO A 67 4.30 -6.43 11.34
C PRO A 67 4.73 -5.27 10.42
N LEU A 68 3.85 -4.32 10.09
CA LEU A 68 4.17 -3.25 9.14
C LEU A 68 5.37 -2.40 9.60
N TYR A 69 5.47 -2.16 10.90
CA TYR A 69 6.62 -1.46 11.50
C TYR A 69 7.95 -2.15 11.17
N TYR A 70 7.99 -3.49 11.20
CA TYR A 70 9.21 -4.27 10.92
C TYR A 70 9.62 -4.22 9.46
N ALA A 71 8.62 -4.29 8.57
CA ALA A 71 8.87 -4.10 7.15
C ALA A 71 9.35 -2.67 6.86
N GLY A 72 8.79 -1.67 7.53
CA GLY A 72 9.18 -0.26 7.37
C GLY A 72 10.63 0.04 7.74
N GLN A 73 11.15 -0.57 8.80
CA GLN A 73 12.55 -0.36 9.22
C GLN A 73 13.59 -0.88 8.22
N ASN A 74 13.22 -1.81 7.34
CA ASN A 74 14.08 -2.37 6.30
C ASN A 74 13.49 -2.14 4.90
N ALA A 75 12.77 -1.04 4.68
CA ALA A 75 12.03 -0.78 3.44
C ALA A 75 12.93 -0.79 2.19
N LEU A 76 14.15 -0.25 2.28
CA LEU A 76 15.10 -0.24 1.16
C LEU A 76 15.55 -1.65 0.78
N PHE A 77 15.91 -2.47 1.76
CA PHE A 77 16.28 -3.87 1.53
C PHE A 77 15.12 -4.66 0.93
N LEU A 78 13.91 -4.50 1.47
CA LEU A 78 12.73 -5.17 0.93
C LEU A 78 12.44 -4.73 -0.51
N TYR A 79 12.58 -3.44 -0.82
CA TYR A 79 12.41 -2.93 -2.18
C TYR A 79 13.43 -3.52 -3.15
N ILE A 80 14.73 -3.35 -2.88
CA ILE A 80 15.81 -3.85 -3.74
C ILE A 80 15.75 -5.37 -3.85
N GLY A 81 15.58 -6.07 -2.73
CA GLY A 81 15.43 -7.52 -2.70
C GLY A 81 14.24 -7.98 -3.53
N SER A 82 13.10 -7.29 -3.43
CA SER A 82 11.91 -7.62 -4.22
C SER A 82 12.15 -7.44 -5.71
N GLU A 83 12.90 -6.41 -6.12
CA GLU A 83 13.27 -6.12 -7.51
C GLU A 83 14.21 -7.18 -8.08
N LEU A 84 15.25 -7.53 -7.32
CA LEU A 84 16.23 -8.52 -7.74
C LEU A 84 15.64 -9.93 -7.81
N LEU A 85 14.71 -10.28 -6.90
CA LEU A 85 14.12 -11.61 -6.83
C LEU A 85 12.76 -11.74 -7.56
N LYS A 86 12.36 -10.75 -8.38
CA LYS A 86 11.08 -10.78 -9.13
C LYS A 86 10.89 -12.00 -10.03
N ARG A 87 11.96 -12.70 -10.40
CA ARG A 87 11.92 -13.87 -11.30
C ARG A 87 12.35 -15.18 -10.62
N HIS A 88 12.60 -15.13 -9.31
CA HIS A 88 13.12 -16.28 -8.57
C HIS A 88 12.03 -16.90 -7.68
N PHE A 89 11.87 -18.22 -7.82
CA PHE A 89 11.09 -19.02 -6.88
C PHE A 89 11.77 -18.96 -5.49
N PRO A 90 11.03 -18.83 -4.37
CA PRO A 90 9.58 -18.94 -4.19
C PRO A 90 8.81 -17.60 -4.24
N LEU A 91 9.44 -16.48 -4.58
CA LEU A 91 8.81 -15.16 -4.45
C LEU A 91 7.92 -14.77 -5.64
N HIS A 92 8.18 -15.35 -6.80
CA HIS A 92 7.34 -15.20 -7.97
C HIS A 92 7.38 -16.50 -8.79
N TRP A 93 6.21 -16.95 -9.23
CA TRP A 93 6.10 -18.08 -10.17
C TRP A 93 5.24 -17.65 -11.35
N ALA A 94 5.73 -17.94 -12.56
CA ALA A 94 5.03 -17.63 -13.79
C ALA A 94 3.81 -18.54 -13.93
N LEU A 95 2.64 -17.95 -14.09
CA LEU A 95 1.41 -18.66 -14.39
C LEU A 95 1.11 -18.52 -15.89
N ILE A 96 0.80 -19.63 -16.55
CA ILE A 96 0.38 -19.64 -17.95
C ILE A 96 -1.13 -19.39 -17.95
N ALA A 97 -1.58 -18.28 -18.54
CA ALA A 97 -2.97 -17.82 -18.58
C ALA A 97 -3.67 -17.69 -17.19
N PRO A 98 -3.16 -16.81 -16.29
CA PRO A 98 -3.71 -16.68 -14.95
C PRO A 98 -5.10 -16.02 -14.94
N THR A 99 -5.98 -16.54 -14.09
CA THR A 99 -7.21 -15.83 -13.70
C THR A 99 -6.88 -14.67 -12.74
N HIS A 100 -7.75 -13.66 -12.66
CA HIS A 100 -7.56 -12.52 -11.74
C HIS A 100 -7.39 -12.97 -10.27
N ALA A 101 -8.10 -14.03 -9.86
CA ALA A 101 -7.99 -14.59 -8.51
C ALA A 101 -6.62 -15.22 -8.27
N GLN A 102 -6.08 -15.96 -9.26
CA GLN A 102 -4.74 -16.52 -9.17
C GLN A 102 -3.68 -15.43 -9.09
N LEU A 103 -3.81 -14.36 -9.89
CA LEU A 103 -2.89 -13.23 -9.84
C LEU A 103 -2.92 -12.52 -8.47
N LEU A 104 -4.11 -12.34 -7.89
CA LEU A 104 -4.24 -11.79 -6.55
C LEU A 104 -3.56 -12.69 -5.50
N ALA A 105 -3.76 -14.01 -5.59
CA ALA A 105 -3.19 -14.97 -4.66
C ALA A 105 -1.66 -15.01 -4.73
N THR A 106 -1.06 -14.97 -5.94
CA THR A 106 0.41 -14.97 -6.07
C THR A 106 1.03 -13.69 -5.51
N HIS A 107 0.45 -12.52 -5.79
CA HIS A 107 0.95 -11.26 -5.23
C HIS A 107 0.74 -11.18 -3.71
N ALA A 108 -0.39 -11.68 -3.19
CA ALA A 108 -0.62 -11.77 -1.76
C ALA A 108 0.40 -12.69 -1.07
N ALA A 109 0.68 -13.86 -1.66
CA ALA A 109 1.69 -14.79 -1.16
C ALA A 109 3.09 -14.16 -1.17
N ALA A 110 3.48 -13.51 -2.27
CA ALA A 110 4.76 -12.81 -2.37
C ALA A 110 4.90 -11.70 -1.32
N MET A 111 3.83 -10.94 -1.09
CA MET A 111 3.78 -9.90 -0.05
C MET A 111 3.94 -10.49 1.36
N LEU A 112 3.29 -11.62 1.66
CA LEU A 112 3.44 -12.32 2.93
C LEU A 112 4.86 -12.87 3.14
N ILE A 113 5.49 -13.39 2.10
CA ILE A 113 6.89 -13.86 2.15
C ILE A 113 7.82 -12.68 2.48
N TRP A 114 7.68 -11.54 1.80
CA TRP A 114 8.48 -10.35 2.09
C TRP A 114 8.22 -9.77 3.48
N LEU A 115 6.98 -9.82 3.97
CA LEU A 115 6.68 -9.47 5.35
C LEU A 115 7.41 -10.40 6.33
N ALA A 116 7.41 -11.71 6.08
CA ALA A 116 8.14 -12.68 6.90
C ALA A 116 9.65 -12.42 6.91
N VAL A 117 10.22 -12.08 5.75
CA VAL A 117 11.63 -11.65 5.64
C VAL A 117 11.89 -10.39 6.47
N GLY A 118 11.03 -9.37 6.39
CA GLY A 118 11.13 -8.17 7.20
C GLY A 118 11.08 -8.46 8.71
N VAL A 119 10.22 -9.39 9.14
CA VAL A 119 10.17 -9.85 10.53
C VAL A 119 11.46 -10.60 10.93
N ALA A 120 12.00 -11.44 10.04
CA ALA A 120 13.24 -12.18 10.29
C ALA A 120 14.44 -11.24 10.45
N LEU A 121 14.59 -10.24 9.58
CA LEU A 121 15.61 -9.19 9.67
C LEU A 121 15.52 -8.44 11.00
N HIS A 122 14.30 -8.03 11.39
CA HIS A 122 14.07 -7.36 12.67
C HIS A 122 14.46 -8.25 13.85
N ARG A 123 14.10 -9.54 13.84
CA ARG A 123 14.50 -10.50 14.89
C ARG A 123 16.01 -10.65 14.99
N LYS A 124 16.73 -10.55 13.87
CA LYS A 124 18.20 -10.58 13.81
C LYS A 124 18.85 -9.22 14.11
N ARG A 125 18.07 -8.16 14.37
CA ARG A 125 18.54 -6.78 14.61
C ARG A 125 19.40 -6.24 13.46
N ILE A 126 19.15 -6.72 12.24
CA ILE A 126 19.82 -6.23 11.04
C ILE A 126 18.96 -5.11 10.46
N PHE A 127 19.55 -3.92 10.39
CA PHE A 127 18.94 -2.72 9.84
C PHE A 127 19.84 -2.18 8.74
N ILE A 128 19.38 -2.24 7.50
CA ILE A 128 20.12 -1.75 6.35
C ILE A 128 19.60 -0.34 6.04
N THR A 129 20.34 0.65 6.49
CA THR A 129 20.11 2.07 6.23
C THR A 129 21.26 2.61 5.38
N LEU A 130 20.96 3.54 4.46
CA LEU A 130 21.96 4.27 3.69
C LEU A 130 22.51 5.45 4.51
#